data_AF-A0A503PI13-F1
#
_entry.id   AF-A0A503PI13-F1
#
_cell.length_a   1.000
_cell.length_b   1.000
_cell.length_c   1.000
_cell.angle_alpha   90.00
_cell.angle_beta   90.00
_cell.angle_gamma   90.00
#
_symmetry.space_group_name_H-M   'P 1'
#
loop_
_entity.id
_entity.type
_entity.pdbx_description
1 polymer ?
#
loop_
_entity_poly.entity_id
_entity_poly.type
_entity_poly.pdbx_seq_one_letter_code
_entity_poly.pdbx_strand_id
1 'polypeptide(L)'
;MIDIGTELLPAAQAEVIGLAVLRADRTVQEKVGRLVEWLPALGADCCLCTLLVGMEAEMAALSAGRRDLIALSGVRAELPGLDRPVTAVILWNGDRSH
;
A
#
# COMPACT_ATOMS: atom_id res chain seq x y z
N MET A 1 -8.96 8.46 -14.70
CA MET A 1 -8.96 7.10 -14.14
C MET A 1 -7.63 6.47 -14.54
N ILE A 2 -6.70 6.32 -13.60
CA ILE A 2 -5.39 5.70 -13.87
C ILE A 2 -5.65 4.20 -13.92
N ASP A 3 -5.33 3.56 -15.05
CA ASP A 3 -5.30 2.11 -15.08
C ASP A 3 -4.01 1.66 -14.39
N ILE A 4 -4.13 1.41 -13.09
CA ILE A 4 -3.01 1.09 -12.19
C ILE A 4 -2.13 -0.04 -12.76
N GLY A 5 -2.74 -1.04 -13.41
CA GLY A 5 -2.01 -2.17 -14.01
C GLY A 5 -1.22 -1.80 -15.27
N THR A 6 -1.60 -0.75 -15.99
CA THR A 6 -1.00 -0.40 -17.30
C THR A 6 -0.02 0.77 -17.18
N GLU A 7 -0.32 1.74 -16.31
CA GLU A 7 0.50 2.94 -16.16
C GLU A 7 1.59 2.80 -15.08
N LEU A 8 1.33 2.06 -14.00
CA LEU A 8 2.26 1.96 -12.86
C LEU A 8 3.12 0.70 -12.88
N LEU A 9 2.72 -0.32 -13.64
CA LEU A 9 3.46 -1.59 -13.74
C LEU A 9 4.89 -1.41 -14.27
N PRO A 10 5.17 -0.61 -15.32
CA PRO A 10 6.55 -0.38 -15.76
C PRO A 10 7.41 0.30 -14.69
N ALA A 11 6.85 1.25 -13.94
CA ALA A 11 7.56 1.94 -12.86
C ALA A 11 7.82 1.01 -11.67
N ALA A 12 6.90 0.08 -11.38
CA ALA A 12 7.08 -0.93 -10.35
C ALA A 12 8.13 -1.99 -10.74
N GLN A 13 8.16 -2.39 -12.03
CA GLN A 13 9.20 -3.27 -12.58
C GLN A 13 10.59 -2.60 -12.60
N ALA A 14 10.65 -1.29 -12.80
CA ALA A 14 11.86 -0.50 -12.71
C ALA A 14 12.28 -0.17 -11.24
N GLU A 15 11.59 -0.74 -10.25
CA GLU A 15 11.84 -0.53 -8.81
C GLU A 15 11.77 0.94 -8.35
N VAL A 16 11.07 1.79 -9.11
CA VAL A 16 10.88 3.22 -8.78
C VAL A 16 9.74 3.38 -7.78
N ILE A 17 8.72 2.53 -7.88
CA ILE A 17 7.57 2.46 -6.97
C ILE A 17 7.31 1.02 -6.53
N GLY A 18 6.58 0.85 -5.43
CA GLY A 18 5.96 -0.40 -5.08
C GLY A 18 4.45 -0.18 -4.98
N LEU A 19 3.68 -1.16 -5.44
CA LEU A 19 2.22 -1.09 -5.47
C LEU A 19 1.66 -2.29 -4.72
N ALA A 20 0.69 -2.05 -3.84
CA ALA A 20 -0.09 -3.12 -3.23
C ALA A 20 -1.58 -2.83 -3.35
N VAL A 21 -2.35 -3.89 -3.60
CA VAL A 21 -3.82 -3.84 -3.61
C VAL A 21 -4.32 -4.49 -2.33
N LEU A 22 -5.14 -3.76 -1.59
CA LEU A 22 -5.75 -4.21 -0.35
C LEU A 22 -7.27 -4.32 -0.52
N ARG A 23 -7.88 -5.33 0.10
CA ARG A 23 -9.34 -5.38 0.27
C ARG A 23 -9.80 -4.37 1.32
N ALA A 24 -11.10 -4.08 1.33
CA ALA A 24 -11.75 -3.24 2.34
C ALA A 24 -11.54 -3.76 3.78
N ASP A 25 -11.40 -5.07 3.95
CA ASP A 25 -11.11 -5.74 5.23
C ASP A 25 -9.62 -5.70 5.63
N ARG A 26 -8.79 -4.95 4.88
CA ARG A 26 -7.33 -4.77 5.06
C ARG A 26 -6.48 -5.96 4.61
N THR A 27 -7.08 -6.98 3.98
CA THR A 27 -6.36 -8.13 3.44
C THR A 27 -5.51 -7.74 2.24
N VAL A 28 -4.23 -8.11 2.25
CA VAL A 28 -3.33 -7.94 1.10
C VAL A 28 -3.74 -8.88 -0.05
N GLN A 29 -4.03 -8.34 -1.22
CA GLN A 29 -4.43 -9.11 -2.41
C GLN A 29 -3.29 -9.27 -3.42
N GLU A 30 -2.57 -8.18 -3.66
CA GLU A 30 -1.54 -8.13 -4.69
C GLU A 30 -0.40 -7.24 -4.20
N LYS A 31 0.82 -7.59 -4.61
CA LYS A 31 2.03 -6.80 -4.40
C LYS A 31 2.85 -6.82 -5.69
N VAL A 32 3.27 -5.64 -6.14
CA VAL A 32 4.06 -5.45 -7.36
C VAL A 32 5.26 -4.55 -7.02
N GLY A 33 6.46 -5.05 -7.33
CA GLY A 33 7.72 -4.35 -7.05
C GLY A 33 8.23 -4.55 -5.62
N ARG A 34 9.54 -4.35 -5.43
CA ARG A 34 10.23 -4.67 -4.15
C ARG A 34 9.93 -3.69 -3.02
N LEU A 35 9.54 -2.46 -3.35
CA LEU A 35 9.28 -1.41 -2.34
C LEU A 35 8.02 -1.67 -1.48
N VAL A 36 7.26 -2.73 -1.73
CA VAL A 36 6.12 -3.19 -0.92
C VAL A 36 6.37 -4.57 -0.27
N GLU A 37 7.58 -5.12 -0.35
CA GLU A 37 7.89 -6.43 0.25
C GLU A 37 7.79 -6.44 1.78
N TRP A 38 7.86 -5.27 2.43
CA TRP A 38 7.63 -5.12 3.87
C TRP A 38 6.17 -5.33 4.27
N LEU A 39 5.22 -5.29 3.31
CA LEU A 39 3.86 -5.68 3.60
C LEU A 39 3.78 -7.20 3.85
N PRO A 40 2.83 -7.64 4.70
CA PRO A 40 2.62 -9.05 4.98
C PRO A 40 2.38 -9.90 3.72
N ALA A 41 2.37 -11.22 3.90
CA ALA A 41 2.04 -12.16 2.83
C ALA A 41 0.64 -11.89 2.25
N LEU A 42 0.41 -12.32 1.00
CA LEU A 42 -0.93 -12.27 0.41
C LEU A 42 -1.91 -13.04 1.29
N GLY A 43 -3.11 -12.49 1.49
CA GLY A 43 -4.12 -13.05 2.38
C GLY A 43 -3.97 -12.66 3.86
N ALA A 44 -2.88 -12.01 4.26
CA ALA A 44 -2.73 -11.48 5.61
C ALA A 44 -3.30 -10.06 5.73
N ASP A 45 -3.65 -9.67 6.95
CA ASP A 45 -4.03 -8.29 7.29
C ASP A 45 -2.81 -7.37 7.21
N CYS A 46 -2.90 -6.29 6.44
CA CYS A 46 -1.80 -5.35 6.25
C CYS A 46 -1.36 -4.65 7.56
N CYS A 47 -2.24 -4.53 8.56
CA CYS A 47 -1.92 -3.94 9.87
C CYS A 47 -1.00 -4.83 10.73
N LEU A 48 -0.68 -6.05 10.28
CA LEU A 48 0.31 -6.90 10.93
C LEU A 48 1.76 -6.45 10.70
N CYS A 49 2.01 -5.53 9.76
CA CYS A 49 3.34 -4.92 9.64
C CYS A 49 3.54 -3.78 10.62
N THR A 50 4.77 -3.61 11.10
CA THR A 50 5.14 -2.61 12.12
C THR A 50 4.75 -1.18 11.75
N LEU A 51 4.64 -0.87 10.45
CA LEU A 51 4.33 0.47 9.95
C LEU A 51 2.83 0.81 10.00
N LEU A 52 1.97 -0.21 10.00
CA LEU A 52 0.52 -0.05 9.94
C LEU A 52 -0.19 -0.56 11.21
N VAL A 53 0.59 -0.99 12.21
CA VAL A 53 0.04 -1.42 13.49
C VAL A 53 -0.73 -0.27 14.15
N GLY A 54 -1.96 -0.55 14.59
CA GLY A 54 -2.82 0.46 15.21
C GLY A 54 -3.55 1.37 14.21
N MET A 55 -3.38 1.18 12.90
CA MET A 55 -4.04 1.99 11.86
C MET A 55 -5.43 1.48 11.44
N GLU A 56 -6.00 0.50 12.15
CA GLU A 56 -7.32 -0.10 11.91
C GLU A 56 -8.40 0.96 11.64
N ALA A 57 -8.47 1.97 12.52
CA ALA A 57 -9.51 2.98 12.50
C ALA A 57 -9.34 3.95 11.32
N GLU A 58 -8.11 4.29 10.98
CA GLU A 58 -7.73 5.14 9.87
C GLU A 58 -8.06 4.46 8.54
N MET A 59 -7.76 3.17 8.42
CA MET A 59 -8.10 2.36 7.25
C MET A 59 -9.62 2.23 7.09
N ALA A 60 -10.36 2.03 8.19
CA ALA A 60 -11.82 2.01 8.17
C ALA A 60 -12.44 3.38 7.86
N ALA A 61 -11.81 4.48 8.30
CA ALA A 61 -12.23 5.83 7.93
C ALA A 61 -11.99 6.12 6.45
N LEU A 62 -10.86 5.66 5.91
CA LEU A 62 -10.50 5.76 4.49
C LEU A 62 -11.51 5.01 3.61
N SER A 63 -11.80 3.74 3.92
CA SER A 63 -12.75 2.94 3.11
C SER A 63 -14.21 3.42 3.22
N ALA A 64 -14.58 4.06 4.34
CA ALA A 64 -15.88 4.69 4.52
C ALA A 64 -15.99 6.09 3.88
N GLY A 65 -14.95 6.58 3.20
CA GLY A 65 -14.92 7.92 2.60
C GLY A 65 -14.91 9.07 3.62
N ARG A 66 -14.61 8.79 4.90
CA ARG A 66 -14.42 9.82 5.94
C ARG A 66 -13.01 10.41 5.94
N ARG A 67 -12.12 9.84 5.12
CA ARG A 67 -10.76 10.29 4.89
C ARG A 67 -10.41 10.02 3.44
N ASP A 68 -9.70 10.95 2.81
CA ASP A 68 -9.33 10.85 1.39
C ASP A 68 -8.01 10.10 1.18
N LEU A 69 -7.06 10.27 2.09
CA LEU A 69 -5.72 9.67 1.99
C LEU A 69 -5.10 9.37 3.36
N ILE A 70 -4.20 8.39 3.37
CA ILE A 70 -3.25 8.18 4.46
C ILE A 70 -1.85 8.33 3.87
N ALA A 71 -1.07 9.29 4.36
CA ALA A 71 0.31 9.49 3.96
C ALA A 71 1.24 9.18 5.14
N LEU A 72 2.17 8.26 4.92
CA LEU A 72 3.20 7.88 5.88
C LEU A 72 4.52 8.52 5.43
N SER A 73 4.95 9.55 6.18
CA SER A 73 6.20 10.24 5.89
C SER A 73 7.40 9.37 6.25
N GLY A 74 8.34 9.22 5.31
CA GLY A 74 9.70 8.74 5.58
C GLY A 74 9.78 7.38 6.27
N VAL A 75 9.15 6.37 5.69
CA VAL A 75 9.23 4.98 6.11
C VAL A 75 10.63 4.42 5.79
N ARG A 76 11.37 3.99 6.81
CA ARG A 76 12.51 3.07 6.62
C ARG A 76 11.99 1.65 6.80
N ALA A 77 11.84 0.93 5.71
CA ALA A 77 11.60 -0.50 5.77
C ALA A 77 12.94 -1.21 6.02
N GLU A 78 12.95 -2.25 6.85
CA GLU A 78 14.09 -3.18 6.96
C GLU A 78 14.12 -4.08 5.71
N LEU A 79 14.49 -3.47 4.58
CA LEU A 79 14.61 -4.15 3.29
C LEU A 79 16.03 -3.99 2.77
N PRO A 80 16.75 -5.09 2.50
CA PRO A 80 18.11 -5.02 1.94
C PRO A 80 18.12 -4.24 0.62
N GLY A 81 18.96 -3.19 0.54
CA GLY A 81 19.12 -2.35 -0.65
C GLY A 81 18.21 -1.10 -0.70
N LEU A 82 17.47 -0.82 0.38
CA LEU A 82 16.60 0.34 0.51
C LEU A 82 17.23 1.39 1.44
N ASP A 83 18.35 1.96 0.99
CA ASP A 83 19.23 2.82 1.81
C ASP A 83 18.65 4.24 2.07
N ARG A 84 17.45 4.51 1.55
CA ARG A 84 16.76 5.80 1.61
C ARG A 84 15.32 5.65 2.13
N PRO A 85 14.80 6.61 2.91
CA PRO A 85 13.41 6.60 3.33
C PRO A 85 12.47 6.61 2.12
N VAL A 86 11.43 5.81 2.16
CA VAL A 86 10.33 5.83 1.19
C VAL A 86 9.09 6.45 1.79
N THR A 87 8.25 7.05 0.95
CA THR A 87 6.94 7.53 1.38
C THR A 87 5.91 6.51 0.93
N ALA A 88 5.03 6.10 1.85
CA ALA A 88 3.88 5.27 1.50
C ALA A 88 2.62 6.12 1.53
N VAL A 89 1.78 5.98 0.50
CA VAL A 89 0.49 6.66 0.42
C VAL A 89 -0.58 5.60 0.17
N ILE A 90 -1.64 5.62 0.96
CA ILE A 90 -2.78 4.72 0.85
C ILE A 90 -3.98 5.55 0.44
N LEU A 91 -4.64 5.11 -0.62
CA LEU A 91 -5.80 5.76 -1.22
C LEU A 91 -6.94 4.75 -1.32
N TRP A 92 -8.17 5.21 -1.11
CA TRP A 92 -9.35 4.41 -1.40
C TRP A 92 -9.69 4.49 -2.90
N ASN A 93 -9.79 3.34 -3.56
CA ASN A 93 -10.21 3.26 -4.96
C ASN A 93 -11.69 2.90 -5.04
N GLY A 94 -12.57 3.90 -4.85
CA GLY A 94 -14.03 3.71 -4.85
C GLY A 94 -14.63 3.38 -6.22
N ASP A 95 -13.94 3.68 -7.31
CA ASP A 95 -14.47 3.49 -8.68
C ASP A 95 -14.34 2.04 -9.19
N ARG A 96 -13.60 1.17 -8.49
CA ARG A 96 -13.41 -0.25 -8.84
C ARG A 96 -13.98 -1.25 -7.81
N SER A 97 -14.69 -0.78 -6.78
CA SER A 97 -15.42 -1.64 -5.84
C SER A 97 -16.75 -2.10 -6.45
N HIS A 98 -16.68 -3.04 -7.38
CA HIS A 98 -17.82 -3.82 -7.87
C HIS A 98 -17.53 -5.32 -7.73
#